data_AF-A0A7W9KDG4-F1
#
_entry.id   AF-A0A7W9KDG4-F1
#
_cell.length_a   1.000
_cell.length_b   1.000
_cell.length_c   1.000
_cell.angle_alpha   90.00
_cell.angle_beta   90.00
_cell.angle_gamma   90.00
#
_symmetry.space_group_name_H-M   'P 1'
#
loop_
_entity.id
_entity.type
_entity.pdbx_description
1 polymer ?
#
loop_
_entity_poly.entity_id
_entity_poly.type
_entity_poly.pdbx_seq_one_letter_code
_entity_poly.pdbx_strand_id
1 'polypeptide(L)'
;MLATLLAGSSDRAVRAAVRSAVPEWLSAAVRPMHSVGLHGGMAGTLFGLGLVAELHPPVSRLAQRVSGWLGERRFEEFDLISGAAGACLAGYEQAVWFDGDDTGMAHGAAGVLVVSPQPELVEWLLTRSFVDQRRQGWCYGIPGVAWALWTAGARAEAVRLVRILCQTFDPEANLYGRTADRLGICHGAAGVMLIADAFAREGVAGAGGLRDLMHAYLVERLDDLQALDETLLMGASGVLAALLTMAGANRRWLRCLGLR
;
A
#
# COMPACT_ATOMS: atom_id res chain seq x y z
N MET A 1 -3.68 7.84 9.13
CA MET A 1 -2.44 7.86 8.32
C MET A 1 -1.94 9.28 8.07
N LEU A 2 -2.61 10.15 7.30
CA LEU A 2 -2.08 11.51 7.02
C LEU A 2 -1.71 12.29 8.29
N ALA A 3 -2.56 12.22 9.32
CA ALA A 3 -2.28 12.81 10.64
C ALA A 3 -0.92 12.36 11.23
N THR A 4 -0.52 11.11 11.05
CA THR A 4 0.75 10.59 11.58
C THR A 4 1.94 11.04 10.73
N LEU A 5 1.74 11.26 9.43
CA LEU A 5 2.76 11.84 8.54
C LEU A 5 3.00 13.32 8.82
N LEU A 6 1.95 14.03 9.22
CA LEU A 6 1.96 15.48 9.47
C LEU A 6 2.23 15.85 10.93
N ALA A 7 2.39 14.87 11.82
CA ALA A 7 2.56 15.09 13.25
C ALA A 7 3.77 15.97 13.60
N GLY A 8 4.84 15.90 12.79
CA GLY A 8 6.05 16.70 12.94
C GLY A 8 6.00 18.09 12.28
N SER A 9 4.87 18.48 11.66
CA SER A 9 4.78 19.73 10.92
C SER A 9 4.92 20.96 11.83
N SER A 10 5.76 21.90 11.41
CA SER A 10 5.88 23.22 12.03
C SER A 10 4.73 24.17 11.66
N ASP A 11 3.97 23.86 10.60
CA ASP A 11 2.89 24.66 10.07
C ASP A 11 1.67 24.67 11.03
N ARG A 12 1.17 25.86 11.34
CA ARG A 12 0.07 26.05 12.29
C ARG A 12 -1.26 25.53 11.74
N ALA A 13 -1.55 25.77 10.46
CA ALA A 13 -2.78 25.32 9.81
C ALA A 13 -2.82 23.80 9.71
N VAL A 14 -1.70 23.17 9.33
CA VAL A 14 -1.57 21.71 9.30
C VAL A 14 -1.82 21.10 10.68
N ARG A 15 -1.18 21.63 11.73
CA ARG A 15 -1.41 21.13 13.10
C ARG A 15 -2.85 21.31 13.57
N ALA A 16 -3.51 22.42 13.20
CA ALA A 16 -4.91 22.65 13.54
C ALA A 16 -5.82 21.62 12.86
N ALA A 17 -5.60 21.35 11.57
CA ALA A 17 -6.33 20.34 10.81
C ALA A 17 -6.15 18.93 11.43
N VAL A 18 -4.91 18.54 11.75
CA VAL A 18 -4.63 17.24 12.38
C VAL A 18 -5.32 17.12 13.74
N ARG A 19 -5.27 18.15 14.59
CA ARG A 19 -5.95 18.15 15.90
C ARG A 19 -7.46 18.04 15.79
N SER A 20 -8.06 18.57 14.72
CA SER A 20 -9.50 18.47 14.48
C SER A 20 -9.90 17.07 13.98
N ALA A 21 -9.12 16.50 13.05
CA ALA A 21 -9.48 15.26 12.37
C ALA A 21 -9.28 14.00 13.22
N VAL A 22 -8.24 13.96 14.08
CA VAL A 22 -7.90 12.75 14.86
C VAL A 22 -9.02 12.32 15.82
N PRO A 23 -9.60 13.22 16.65
CA PRO A 23 -10.70 12.83 17.55
C PRO A 23 -11.93 12.30 16.81
N GLU A 24 -12.29 12.91 15.69
CA GLU A 24 -13.41 12.46 14.85
C GLU A 24 -13.16 11.06 14.30
N TRP A 25 -11.98 10.81 13.74
CA TRP A 25 -11.60 9.49 13.24
C TRP A 25 -11.58 8.44 14.36
N LEU A 26 -11.05 8.76 15.55
CA LEU A 26 -11.04 7.85 16.70
C LEU A 26 -12.46 7.49 17.17
N SER A 27 -13.40 8.43 17.11
CA SER A 27 -14.81 8.19 17.44
C SER A 27 -15.49 7.23 16.46
N ALA A 28 -15.12 7.31 15.17
CA ALA A 28 -15.58 6.38 14.16
C ALA A 28 -14.91 5.00 14.28
N ALA A 29 -13.60 4.96 14.57
CA ALA A 29 -12.79 3.75 14.66
C ALA A 29 -13.26 2.71 15.70
N VAL A 30 -14.03 3.14 16.71
CA VAL A 30 -14.56 2.24 17.75
C VAL A 30 -15.90 1.59 17.37
N ARG A 31 -16.48 1.92 16.20
CA ARG A 31 -17.72 1.33 15.73
C ARG A 31 -17.42 0.07 14.92
N PRO A 32 -17.95 -1.11 15.31
CA PRO A 32 -17.76 -2.32 14.52
C PRO A 32 -18.31 -2.15 13.10
N MET A 33 -17.51 -2.56 12.12
CA MET A 33 -17.94 -2.68 10.73
C MET A 33 -18.15 -4.15 10.38
N HIS A 34 -19.00 -4.44 9.40
CA HIS A 34 -19.18 -5.82 8.92
C HIS A 34 -17.91 -6.36 8.24
N SER A 35 -17.15 -5.49 7.59
CA SER A 35 -15.98 -5.90 6.81
C SER A 35 -14.74 -6.04 7.70
N VAL A 36 -14.02 -7.15 7.53
CA VAL A 36 -12.85 -7.50 8.37
C VAL A 36 -11.51 -7.04 7.76
N GLY A 37 -11.49 -6.75 6.45
CA GLY A 37 -10.28 -6.52 5.66
C GLY A 37 -9.42 -5.31 6.04
N LEU A 38 -8.22 -5.27 5.47
CA LEU A 38 -7.26 -4.17 5.65
C LEU A 38 -7.72 -2.89 4.96
N HIS A 39 -8.29 -3.00 3.78
CA HIS A 39 -8.76 -1.86 3.00
C HIS A 39 -10.29 -1.79 3.06
N GLY A 40 -10.81 -0.95 3.99
CA GLY A 40 -12.25 -0.75 4.18
C GLY A 40 -12.88 -1.59 5.31
N GLY A 41 -12.06 -2.28 6.12
CA GLY A 41 -12.54 -3.10 7.24
C GLY A 41 -11.80 -2.88 8.55
N MET A 42 -12.12 -3.72 9.54
CA MET A 42 -11.61 -3.59 10.90
C MET A 42 -10.11 -3.87 11.05
N ALA A 43 -9.48 -4.66 10.17
CA ALA A 43 -8.02 -4.76 10.14
C ALA A 43 -7.36 -3.44 9.72
N GLY A 44 -7.97 -2.68 8.80
CA GLY A 44 -7.53 -1.33 8.45
C GLY A 44 -7.62 -0.36 9.64
N THR A 45 -8.71 -0.46 10.40
CA THR A 45 -8.87 0.29 11.64
C THR A 45 -7.80 -0.07 12.66
N LEU A 46 -7.53 -1.36 12.87
CA LEU A 46 -6.46 -1.84 13.75
C LEU A 46 -5.10 -1.24 13.34
N PHE A 47 -4.76 -1.32 12.05
CA PHE A 47 -3.52 -0.77 11.51
C PHE A 47 -3.41 0.73 11.78
N GLY A 48 -4.47 1.51 11.49
CA GLY A 48 -4.51 2.94 11.74
C GLY A 48 -4.34 3.30 13.22
N LEU A 49 -4.99 2.54 14.12
CA LEU A 49 -4.85 2.73 15.57
C LEU A 49 -3.42 2.44 16.04
N GLY A 50 -2.76 1.43 15.45
CA GLY A 50 -1.35 1.14 15.68
C GLY A 50 -0.45 2.32 15.33
N LEU A 51 -0.63 2.92 14.14
CA LEU A 51 0.13 4.11 13.72
C LEU A 51 -0.08 5.30 14.67
N VAL A 52 -1.31 5.52 15.13
CA VAL A 52 -1.61 6.62 16.06
C VAL A 52 -1.06 6.34 17.46
N ALA A 53 -1.08 5.09 17.91
CA ALA A 53 -0.58 4.69 19.23
C ALA A 53 0.92 4.95 19.41
N GLU A 54 1.70 4.98 18.33
CA GLU A 54 3.12 5.38 18.38
C GLU A 54 3.31 6.84 18.83
N LEU A 55 2.36 7.72 18.50
CA LEU A 55 2.37 9.13 18.89
C LEU A 55 1.59 9.37 20.17
N HIS A 56 0.57 8.56 20.42
CA HIS A 56 -0.35 8.68 21.55
C HIS A 56 -0.58 7.30 22.19
N PRO A 57 0.34 6.85 23.08
CA PRO A 57 0.29 5.49 23.65
C PRO A 57 -1.05 5.04 24.26
N PRO A 58 -1.89 5.91 24.86
CA PRO A 58 -3.21 5.51 25.35
C PRO A 58 -4.16 4.92 24.29
N VAL A 59 -3.96 5.24 23.00
CA VAL A 59 -4.76 4.70 21.88
C VAL A 59 -4.58 3.19 21.71
N SER A 60 -3.49 2.61 22.23
CA SER A 60 -3.24 1.15 22.22
C SER A 60 -4.38 0.32 22.80
N ARG A 61 -5.13 0.85 23.78
CA ARG A 61 -6.31 0.17 24.35
C ARG A 61 -7.42 -0.02 23.32
N LEU A 62 -7.59 0.93 22.40
CA LEU A 62 -8.56 0.80 21.31
C LEU A 62 -8.10 -0.25 20.29
N ALA A 63 -6.80 -0.27 19.97
CA ALA A 63 -6.22 -1.29 19.10
C ALA A 63 -6.46 -2.71 19.66
N GLN A 64 -6.26 -2.91 20.97
CA GLN A 64 -6.53 -4.18 21.63
C GLN A 64 -8.00 -4.60 21.53
N ARG A 65 -8.95 -3.66 21.69
CA ARG A 65 -10.38 -3.96 21.53
C ARG A 65 -10.73 -4.39 20.11
N VAL A 66 -10.18 -3.70 19.10
CA VAL A 66 -10.39 -4.07 17.69
C VAL A 66 -9.75 -5.43 17.38
N SER A 67 -8.56 -5.69 17.90
CA SER A 67 -7.89 -6.99 17.76
C SER A 67 -8.72 -8.13 18.38
N GLY A 68 -9.32 -7.91 19.56
CA GLY A 68 -10.22 -8.88 20.18
C GLY A 68 -11.46 -9.16 19.33
N TRP A 69 -12.05 -8.12 18.75
CA TRP A 69 -13.19 -8.26 17.83
C TRP A 69 -12.83 -9.04 16.56
N LEU A 70 -11.64 -8.84 15.99
CA LEU A 70 -11.13 -9.64 14.86
C LEU A 70 -10.90 -11.10 15.25
N GLY A 71 -10.48 -11.35 16.50
CA GLY A 71 -10.32 -12.66 17.13
C GLY A 71 -11.51 -13.61 16.99
N GLU A 72 -12.71 -13.04 16.93
CA GLU A 72 -13.97 -13.79 16.87
C GLU A 72 -14.44 -14.05 15.43
N ARG A 73 -13.66 -13.64 14.42
CA ARG A 73 -14.05 -13.68 13.00
C ARG A 73 -13.16 -14.58 12.17
N ARG A 74 -13.79 -15.16 11.14
CA ARG A 74 -13.11 -15.92 10.11
C ARG A 74 -12.91 -15.04 8.89
N PHE A 75 -11.72 -15.15 8.29
CA PHE A 75 -11.46 -14.59 6.97
C PHE A 75 -11.89 -15.62 5.92
N GLU A 76 -12.66 -15.17 4.94
CA GLU A 76 -13.13 -15.99 3.81
C GLU A 76 -12.23 -15.81 2.58
N GLU A 77 -11.56 -14.66 2.49
CA GLU A 77 -10.62 -14.31 1.42
C GLU A 77 -9.18 -14.41 1.91
N PHE A 78 -8.26 -14.77 1.02
CA PHE A 78 -6.83 -14.84 1.36
C PHE A 78 -6.07 -13.51 1.21
N ASP A 79 -6.63 -12.58 0.44
CA ASP A 79 -5.89 -11.48 -0.17
C ASP A 79 -5.47 -10.31 0.76
N LEU A 80 -4.83 -9.28 0.17
CA LEU A 80 -4.41 -8.08 0.92
C LEU A 80 -5.53 -7.08 1.18
N ILE A 81 -6.59 -7.07 0.37
CA ILE A 81 -7.64 -6.05 0.42
C ILE A 81 -8.65 -6.38 1.51
N SER A 82 -9.33 -7.50 1.35
CA SER A 82 -10.41 -7.98 2.21
C SER A 82 -9.98 -9.14 3.11
N GLY A 83 -8.86 -9.80 2.77
CA GLY A 83 -8.52 -11.10 3.30
C GLY A 83 -7.50 -11.19 4.43
N ALA A 84 -7.14 -12.44 4.67
CA ALA A 84 -6.19 -12.94 5.65
C ALA A 84 -4.80 -12.28 5.57
N ALA A 85 -4.23 -12.15 4.38
CA ALA A 85 -2.91 -11.52 4.22
C ALA A 85 -2.94 -10.04 4.65
N GLY A 86 -4.01 -9.31 4.32
CA GLY A 86 -4.20 -7.93 4.77
C GLY A 86 -4.26 -7.81 6.29
N ALA A 87 -4.93 -8.75 6.97
CA ALA A 87 -4.99 -8.79 8.43
C ALA A 87 -3.61 -8.99 9.08
N CYS A 88 -2.78 -9.86 8.51
CA CYS A 88 -1.40 -10.04 8.96
C CYS A 88 -0.56 -8.76 8.81
N LEU A 89 -0.75 -7.99 7.73
CA LEU A 89 -0.10 -6.68 7.58
C LEU A 89 -0.60 -5.66 8.61
N ALA A 90 -1.87 -5.76 9.04
CA ALA A 90 -2.40 -4.97 10.16
C ALA A 90 -1.81 -5.34 11.52
N GLY A 91 -1.03 -6.43 11.61
CA GLY A 91 -0.49 -6.95 12.86
C GLY A 91 -1.42 -7.94 13.58
N TYR A 92 -2.44 -8.46 12.88
CA TYR A 92 -3.30 -9.52 13.38
C TYR A 92 -2.77 -10.88 12.91
N GLU A 93 -2.29 -11.69 13.84
CA GLU A 93 -1.71 -13.01 13.55
C GLU A 93 -2.80 -14.01 13.16
N GLN A 94 -2.73 -14.52 11.93
CA GLN A 94 -3.63 -15.57 11.45
C GLN A 94 -3.00 -16.33 10.27
N ALA A 95 -3.52 -17.51 9.95
CA ALA A 95 -3.01 -18.34 8.88
C ALA A 95 -3.34 -17.76 7.50
N VAL A 96 -2.37 -17.69 6.60
CA VAL A 96 -2.56 -17.23 5.21
C VAL A 96 -2.40 -18.42 4.28
N TRP A 97 -3.32 -18.54 3.33
CA TRP A 97 -3.28 -19.53 2.25
C TRP A 97 -3.31 -18.83 0.90
N PHE A 98 -3.17 -19.58 -0.19
CA PHE A 98 -3.44 -19.11 -1.53
C PHE A 98 -4.31 -20.16 -2.22
N ASP A 99 -5.45 -19.74 -2.74
CA ASP A 99 -6.42 -20.60 -3.44
C ASP A 99 -7.06 -19.79 -4.57
N GLY A 100 -6.24 -19.34 -5.51
CA GLY A 100 -6.68 -18.52 -6.63
C GLY A 100 -5.73 -18.60 -7.83
N ASP A 101 -6.07 -17.86 -8.89
CA ASP A 101 -5.30 -17.81 -10.14
C ASP A 101 -4.66 -16.45 -10.40
N ASP A 102 -4.96 -15.45 -9.56
CA ASP A 102 -4.45 -14.10 -9.71
C ASP A 102 -2.99 -13.98 -9.25
N THR A 103 -2.19 -13.27 -10.02
CA THR A 103 -0.76 -13.02 -9.71
C THR A 103 -0.54 -11.73 -8.91
N GLY A 104 -1.54 -10.85 -8.86
CA GLY A 104 -1.43 -9.49 -8.35
C GLY A 104 -1.14 -9.36 -6.85
N MET A 105 -0.71 -8.17 -6.44
CA MET A 105 -0.49 -7.83 -5.03
C MET A 105 -1.81 -7.70 -4.29
N ALA A 106 -2.84 -7.12 -4.92
CA ALA A 106 -4.10 -6.82 -4.23
C ALA A 106 -4.90 -8.09 -3.90
N HIS A 107 -5.15 -8.94 -4.90
CA HIS A 107 -6.04 -10.10 -4.81
C HIS A 107 -5.37 -11.45 -5.13
N GLY A 108 -4.03 -11.50 -5.22
CA GLY A 108 -3.32 -12.64 -5.79
C GLY A 108 -2.12 -13.14 -5.00
N ALA A 109 -1.36 -14.02 -5.66
CA ALA A 109 -0.20 -14.71 -5.11
C ALA A 109 0.87 -13.75 -4.57
N ALA A 110 1.11 -12.61 -5.24
CA ALA A 110 2.09 -11.63 -4.78
C ALA A 110 1.71 -11.06 -3.40
N GLY A 111 0.42 -10.83 -3.15
CA GLY A 111 -0.09 -10.36 -1.86
C GLY A 111 0.09 -11.38 -0.72
N VAL A 112 -0.09 -12.66 -1.02
CA VAL A 112 0.18 -13.74 -0.08
C VAL A 112 1.69 -13.83 0.21
N LEU A 113 2.53 -13.77 -0.82
CA LEU A 113 3.99 -13.91 -0.70
C LEU A 113 4.65 -12.83 0.16
N VAL A 114 4.16 -11.59 0.13
CA VAL A 114 4.74 -10.51 0.98
C VAL A 114 4.52 -10.75 2.47
N VAL A 115 3.54 -11.59 2.84
CA VAL A 115 3.22 -11.96 4.22
C VAL A 115 3.76 -13.34 4.59
N SER A 116 3.58 -14.31 3.71
CA SER A 116 3.88 -15.73 3.92
C SER A 116 4.69 -16.26 2.73
N PRO A 117 6.02 -16.06 2.71
CA PRO A 117 6.89 -16.56 1.66
C PRO A 117 6.86 -18.09 1.58
N GLN A 118 6.52 -18.62 0.40
CA GLN A 118 6.35 -20.05 0.14
C GLN A 118 7.13 -20.39 -1.14
N PRO A 119 8.13 -21.29 -1.10
CA PRO A 119 8.94 -21.64 -2.27
C PRO A 119 8.10 -22.09 -3.48
N GLU A 120 7.10 -22.92 -3.25
CA GLU A 120 6.16 -23.41 -4.27
C GLU A 120 5.35 -22.27 -4.90
N LEU A 121 4.95 -21.27 -4.12
CA LEU A 121 4.20 -20.12 -4.61
C LEU A 121 5.11 -19.13 -5.37
N VAL A 122 6.39 -19.05 -4.99
CA VAL A 122 7.41 -18.31 -5.76
C VAL A 122 7.59 -18.95 -7.13
N GLU A 123 7.79 -20.27 -7.20
CA GLU A 123 7.90 -21.01 -8.47
C GLU A 123 6.64 -20.84 -9.32
N TRP A 124 5.46 -21.01 -8.71
CA TRP A 124 4.17 -20.80 -9.37
C TRP A 124 4.07 -19.39 -9.96
N LEU A 125 4.40 -18.36 -9.18
CA LEU A 125 4.33 -16.97 -9.61
C LEU A 125 5.30 -16.72 -10.76
N LEU A 126 6.54 -17.21 -10.68
CA LEU A 126 7.54 -17.05 -11.74
C LEU A 126 7.10 -17.67 -13.07
N THR A 127 6.36 -18.78 -13.06
CA THR A 127 5.86 -19.40 -14.31
C THR A 127 4.74 -18.62 -14.99
N ARG A 128 4.02 -17.77 -14.23
CA ARG A 128 2.83 -17.03 -14.70
C ARG A 128 3.06 -15.53 -14.84
N SER A 129 4.12 -15.01 -14.24
CA SER A 129 4.46 -13.58 -14.27
C SER A 129 5.24 -13.23 -15.53
N PHE A 130 4.57 -13.22 -16.69
CA PHE A 130 5.16 -12.72 -17.94
C PHE A 130 4.27 -11.71 -18.70
N VAL A 131 4.65 -10.44 -18.50
CA VAL A 131 4.91 -9.33 -19.46
C VAL A 131 3.87 -8.84 -20.49
N ASP A 132 2.60 -9.27 -20.51
CA ASP A 132 1.63 -8.66 -21.46
C ASP A 132 0.52 -7.82 -20.83
N GLN A 133 0.73 -7.37 -19.57
CA GLN A 133 -0.19 -6.44 -18.94
C GLN A 133 0.16 -4.99 -19.31
N ARG A 134 -0.73 -4.35 -20.08
CA ARG A 134 -0.64 -2.91 -20.37
C ARG A 134 -0.69 -2.07 -19.09
N ARG A 135 -1.48 -2.50 -18.09
CA ARG A 135 -1.56 -1.86 -16.77
C ARG A 135 -0.36 -2.26 -15.93
N GLN A 136 0.32 -1.27 -15.38
CA GLN A 136 1.43 -1.47 -14.45
C GLN A 136 1.11 -0.72 -13.16
N GLY A 137 0.66 -1.45 -12.14
CA GLY A 137 0.22 -0.89 -10.87
C GLY A 137 0.77 -1.65 -9.67
N TRP A 138 0.51 -1.12 -8.48
CA TRP A 138 0.76 -1.87 -7.24
C TRP A 138 -0.14 -3.12 -7.19
N CYS A 139 -1.44 -2.96 -7.47
CA CYS A 139 -2.42 -4.04 -7.35
C CYS A 139 -2.18 -5.21 -8.31
N TYR A 140 -1.82 -4.91 -9.56
CA TYR A 140 -1.55 -5.88 -10.63
C TYR A 140 -0.46 -5.35 -11.57
N GLY A 141 0.35 -6.28 -12.07
CA GLY A 141 1.46 -6.00 -12.98
C GLY A 141 2.83 -6.14 -12.32
N ILE A 142 3.87 -5.78 -13.07
CA ILE A 142 5.26 -5.91 -12.66
C ILE A 142 5.57 -5.23 -11.33
N PRO A 143 5.10 -4.00 -11.03
CA PRO A 143 5.51 -3.32 -9.80
C PRO A 143 5.25 -4.16 -8.54
N GLY A 144 4.00 -4.59 -8.33
CA GLY A 144 3.64 -5.38 -7.14
C GLY A 144 4.30 -6.76 -7.14
N VAL A 145 4.25 -7.47 -8.27
CA VAL A 145 4.82 -8.82 -8.40
C VAL A 145 6.33 -8.82 -8.12
N ALA A 146 7.08 -7.87 -8.68
CA ALA A 146 8.51 -7.81 -8.48
C ALA A 146 8.87 -7.56 -7.01
N TRP A 147 8.12 -6.70 -6.31
CA TRP A 147 8.34 -6.47 -4.89
C TRP A 147 8.04 -7.71 -4.04
N ALA A 148 6.97 -8.44 -4.36
CA ALA A 148 6.67 -9.71 -3.68
C ALA A 148 7.78 -10.75 -3.88
N LEU A 149 8.28 -10.90 -5.11
CA LEU A 149 9.41 -11.79 -5.41
C LEU A 149 10.68 -11.35 -4.67
N TRP A 150 10.96 -10.05 -4.62
CA TRP A 150 12.12 -9.51 -3.88
C TRP A 150 12.06 -9.87 -2.40
N THR A 151 10.90 -9.63 -1.77
CA THR A 151 10.69 -9.89 -0.34
C THR A 151 10.66 -11.38 -0.01
N ALA A 152 10.22 -12.23 -0.95
CA ALA A 152 10.26 -13.69 -0.83
C ALA A 152 11.64 -14.30 -1.13
N GLY A 153 12.64 -13.49 -1.52
CA GLY A 153 14.03 -13.93 -1.72
C GLY A 153 14.43 -14.22 -3.17
N ALA A 154 13.50 -14.17 -4.13
CA ALA A 154 13.76 -14.30 -5.57
C ALA A 154 14.31 -12.98 -6.17
N ARG A 155 15.45 -12.53 -5.64
CA ARG A 155 16.00 -11.19 -5.92
C ARG A 155 16.43 -11.01 -7.36
N ALA A 156 17.01 -12.02 -8.00
CA ALA A 156 17.51 -11.90 -9.37
C ALA A 156 16.35 -11.67 -10.37
N GLU A 157 15.27 -12.42 -10.20
CA GLU A 157 14.04 -12.31 -10.99
C GLU A 157 13.35 -10.96 -10.75
N ALA A 158 13.23 -10.54 -9.48
CA ALA A 158 12.69 -9.24 -9.13
C ALA A 158 13.48 -8.09 -9.79
N VAL A 159 14.82 -8.12 -9.73
CA VAL A 159 15.68 -7.11 -10.37
C VAL A 159 15.50 -7.10 -11.88
N ARG A 160 15.41 -8.28 -12.52
CA ARG A 160 15.15 -8.39 -13.96
C ARG A 160 13.84 -7.71 -14.33
N LEU A 161 12.77 -8.00 -13.60
CA LEU A 161 11.45 -7.42 -13.84
C LEU A 161 11.42 -5.90 -13.64
N VAL A 162 12.01 -5.40 -12.55
CA VAL A 162 12.09 -3.96 -12.29
C VAL A 162 12.91 -3.24 -13.35
N ARG A 163 13.98 -3.84 -13.87
CA ARG A 163 14.77 -3.24 -14.95
C ARG A 163 13.98 -3.12 -16.24
N ILE A 164 13.20 -4.16 -16.59
CA ILE A 164 12.27 -4.11 -17.73
C ILE A 164 11.28 -2.96 -17.51
N LEU A 165 10.62 -2.92 -16.34
CA LEU A 165 9.70 -1.84 -15.99
C LEU A 165 10.35 -0.46 -16.16
N CYS A 166 11.53 -0.23 -15.59
CA CYS A 166 12.22 1.06 -15.69
C CYS A 166 12.59 1.45 -17.13
N GLN A 167 12.81 0.47 -18.02
CA GLN A 167 13.17 0.70 -19.42
C GLN A 167 11.95 0.94 -20.31
N THR A 168 10.81 0.34 -19.99
CA THR A 168 9.62 0.33 -20.87
C THR A 168 8.44 1.12 -20.34
N PHE A 169 8.49 1.60 -19.09
CA PHE A 169 7.36 2.30 -18.50
C PHE A 169 7.15 3.66 -19.18
N ASP A 170 5.96 3.82 -19.74
CA ASP A 170 5.46 5.06 -20.31
C ASP A 170 4.19 5.45 -19.52
N PRO A 171 4.19 6.59 -18.79
CA PRO A 171 3.04 7.03 -18.02
C PRO A 171 1.77 7.12 -18.85
N GLU A 172 1.85 7.51 -20.12
CA GLU A 172 0.67 7.65 -20.99
C GLU A 172 0.13 6.30 -21.49
N ALA A 173 1.01 5.31 -21.66
CA ALA A 173 0.62 3.97 -22.08
C ALA A 173 0.15 3.10 -20.90
N ASN A 174 0.79 3.25 -19.73
CA ASN A 174 0.65 2.36 -18.58
C ASN A 174 -0.31 2.89 -17.52
N LEU A 175 -0.48 4.21 -17.37
CA LEU A 175 -1.45 4.82 -16.46
C LEU A 175 -2.70 5.25 -17.25
N TYR A 176 -3.79 4.51 -17.11
CA TYR A 176 -5.02 4.76 -17.87
C TYR A 176 -6.29 4.65 -17.02
N GLY A 177 -7.35 5.32 -17.47
CA GLY A 177 -8.60 5.48 -16.75
C GLY A 177 -8.84 6.94 -16.38
N ARG A 178 -9.64 7.15 -15.32
CA ARG A 178 -9.95 8.48 -14.79
C ARG A 178 -8.74 9.07 -14.07
N THR A 179 -8.80 10.35 -13.71
CA THR A 179 -7.74 11.03 -12.94
C THR A 179 -7.35 10.25 -11.68
N ALA A 180 -8.32 9.77 -10.89
CA ALA A 180 -8.05 8.93 -9.72
C ALA A 180 -7.30 7.63 -10.07
N ASP A 181 -7.60 7.02 -11.22
CA ASP A 181 -6.91 5.81 -11.70
C ASP A 181 -5.45 6.10 -12.06
N ARG A 182 -5.18 7.29 -12.62
CA ARG A 182 -3.83 7.68 -13.06
C ARG A 182 -2.97 8.16 -11.89
N LEU A 183 -3.53 8.81 -10.88
CA LEU A 183 -2.78 9.40 -9.78
C LEU A 183 -2.66 8.48 -8.56
N GLY A 184 -3.68 7.66 -8.29
CA GLY A 184 -3.82 6.88 -7.05
C GLY A 184 -2.73 5.84 -6.79
N ILE A 185 -2.79 5.22 -5.61
CA ILE A 185 -1.85 4.17 -5.20
C ILE A 185 -2.16 2.84 -5.88
N CYS A 186 -3.44 2.47 -6.03
CA CYS A 186 -3.83 1.12 -6.45
C CYS A 186 -3.15 0.71 -7.76
N HIS A 187 -3.30 1.57 -8.77
CA HIS A 187 -2.79 1.34 -10.13
C HIS A 187 -2.34 2.63 -10.83
N GLY A 188 -2.04 3.67 -10.04
CA GLY A 188 -1.61 4.97 -10.53
C GLY A 188 -0.16 5.28 -10.20
N ALA A 189 0.24 6.50 -10.55
CA ALA A 189 1.60 7.02 -10.38
C ALA A 189 2.09 6.93 -8.92
N ALA A 190 1.23 7.19 -7.92
CA ALA A 190 1.64 7.12 -6.52
C ALA A 190 2.08 5.71 -6.11
N GLY A 191 1.40 4.66 -6.59
CA GLY A 191 1.77 3.28 -6.29
C GLY A 191 3.08 2.87 -6.95
N VAL A 192 3.24 3.22 -8.24
CA VAL A 192 4.48 2.96 -8.99
C VAL A 192 5.65 3.70 -8.35
N MET A 193 5.47 4.96 -7.95
CA MET A 193 6.48 5.76 -7.26
C MET A 193 6.95 5.09 -5.97
N LEU A 194 6.03 4.59 -5.14
CA LEU A 194 6.36 3.96 -3.86
C LEU A 194 7.16 2.66 -4.04
N ILE A 195 6.79 1.85 -5.03
CA ILE A 195 7.53 0.62 -5.36
C ILE A 195 8.91 0.96 -5.94
N ALA A 196 8.99 1.93 -6.83
CA ALA A 196 10.24 2.40 -7.39
C ALA A 196 11.17 2.97 -6.29
N ASP A 197 10.64 3.71 -5.31
CA ASP A 197 11.41 4.15 -4.14
C ASP A 197 11.92 2.98 -3.30
N ALA A 198 11.09 1.97 -3.07
CA ALA A 198 11.49 0.77 -2.34
C ALA A 198 12.69 0.07 -3.03
N PHE A 199 12.64 -0.10 -4.35
CA PHE A 199 13.77 -0.68 -5.10
C PHE A 199 14.98 0.25 -5.22
N ALA A 200 14.77 1.56 -5.30
CA ALA A 200 15.86 2.53 -5.34
C ALA A 200 16.68 2.49 -4.03
N ARG A 201 16.02 2.34 -2.89
CA ARG A 201 16.66 2.18 -1.57
C ARG A 201 17.47 0.89 -1.45
N GLU A 202 17.10 -0.15 -2.20
CA GLU A 202 17.85 -1.40 -2.30
C GLU A 202 18.97 -1.35 -3.36
N GLY A 203 19.18 -0.20 -4.02
CA GLY A 203 20.25 0.00 -4.99
C GLY A 203 19.98 -0.59 -6.38
N VAL A 204 18.72 -0.89 -6.72
CA VAL A 204 18.38 -1.41 -8.06
C VAL A 204 18.49 -0.29 -9.10
N ALA A 205 19.38 -0.49 -10.08
CA ALA A 205 19.61 0.46 -11.16
C ALA A 205 18.32 0.80 -11.95
N GLY A 206 18.11 2.09 -12.22
CA GLY A 206 16.94 2.61 -12.92
C GLY A 206 15.75 2.96 -12.02
N ALA A 207 15.60 2.30 -10.87
CA ALA A 207 14.44 2.49 -9.98
C ALA A 207 14.33 3.93 -9.46
N GLY A 208 15.46 4.58 -9.15
CA GLY A 208 15.47 6.00 -8.77
C GLY A 208 14.93 6.92 -9.88
N GLY A 209 15.26 6.64 -11.14
CA GLY A 209 14.75 7.40 -12.28
C GLY A 209 13.23 7.25 -12.46
N LEU A 210 12.70 6.03 -12.31
CA LEU A 210 11.25 5.79 -12.37
C LEU A 210 10.52 6.46 -11.21
N ARG A 211 11.08 6.42 -9.99
CA ARG A 211 10.55 7.15 -8.83
C ARG A 211 10.48 8.65 -9.12
N ASP A 212 11.58 9.23 -9.62
CA ASP A 212 11.66 10.68 -9.86
C ASP A 212 10.71 11.11 -11.00
N LEU A 213 10.54 10.28 -12.03
CA LEU A 213 9.55 10.47 -13.08
C LEU A 213 8.12 10.52 -12.53
N MET A 214 7.74 9.55 -11.69
CA MET A 214 6.40 9.51 -11.08
C MET A 214 6.20 10.64 -10.07
N HIS A 215 7.23 11.03 -9.34
CA HIS A 215 7.19 12.19 -8.47
C HIS A 215 6.90 13.47 -9.27
N ALA A 216 7.65 13.73 -10.35
CA ALA A 216 7.39 14.86 -11.24
C ALA A 216 5.97 14.83 -11.82
N TYR A 217 5.53 13.66 -12.29
CA TYR A 217 4.18 13.45 -12.83
C TYR A 217 3.08 13.87 -11.85
N LEU A 218 3.22 13.50 -10.57
CA LEU A 218 2.28 13.85 -9.50
C LEU A 218 2.36 15.33 -9.12
N VAL A 219 3.57 15.91 -9.03
CA VAL A 219 3.77 17.32 -8.67
C VAL A 219 3.14 18.26 -9.71
N GLU A 220 3.27 17.94 -10.99
CA GLU A 220 2.63 18.68 -12.08
C GLU A 220 1.08 18.65 -12.03
N ARG A 221 0.50 17.71 -11.28
CA ARG A 221 -0.95 17.45 -11.21
C ARG A 221 -1.51 17.63 -9.79
N LEU A 222 -0.82 18.41 -8.95
CA LEU A 222 -1.28 18.69 -7.58
C LEU A 222 -2.66 19.37 -7.54
N ASP A 223 -2.95 20.24 -8.50
CA ASP A 223 -4.23 20.95 -8.56
C ASP A 223 -5.40 19.99 -8.83
N ASP A 224 -5.14 18.88 -9.54
CA ASP A 224 -6.14 17.86 -9.83
C ASP A 224 -6.61 17.12 -8.56
N LEU A 225 -5.80 17.12 -7.48
CA LEU A 225 -6.10 16.40 -6.24
C LEU A 225 -7.39 16.86 -5.56
N GLN A 226 -7.81 18.11 -5.79
CA GLN A 226 -9.04 18.66 -5.22
C GLN A 226 -10.30 17.95 -5.72
N ALA A 227 -10.22 17.29 -6.88
CA ALA A 227 -11.34 16.57 -7.48
C ALA A 227 -11.39 15.08 -7.07
N LEU A 228 -10.41 14.59 -6.30
CA LEU A 228 -10.36 13.20 -5.84
C LEU A 228 -11.09 13.06 -4.51
N ASP A 229 -11.57 11.84 -4.23
CA ASP A 229 -12.03 11.49 -2.89
C ASP A 229 -10.87 11.45 -1.88
N GLU A 230 -11.19 11.22 -0.60
CA GLU A 230 -10.20 11.21 0.48
C GLU A 230 -9.67 9.80 0.79
N THR A 231 -9.89 8.82 -0.08
CA THR A 231 -9.49 7.43 0.16
C THR A 231 -7.99 7.21 0.02
N LEU A 232 -7.49 6.14 0.63
CA LEU A 232 -6.07 5.78 0.57
C LEU A 232 -5.64 5.27 -0.81
N LEU A 233 -6.40 4.34 -1.41
CA LEU A 233 -5.93 3.64 -2.60
C LEU A 233 -6.13 4.46 -3.89
N MET A 234 -7.15 5.30 -3.95
CA MET A 234 -7.56 6.01 -5.17
C MET A 234 -7.64 7.53 -4.98
N GLY A 235 -7.73 7.99 -3.73
CA GLY A 235 -7.99 9.37 -3.39
C GLY A 235 -6.75 10.23 -3.17
N ALA A 236 -7.00 11.52 -2.94
CA ALA A 236 -5.99 12.53 -2.62
C ALA A 236 -5.15 12.14 -1.40
N SER A 237 -5.75 11.48 -0.41
CA SER A 237 -5.05 11.07 0.81
C SER A 237 -3.89 10.12 0.54
N GLY A 238 -4.05 9.19 -0.40
CA GLY A 238 -2.97 8.29 -0.82
C GLY A 238 -1.86 9.00 -1.56
N VAL A 239 -2.21 9.86 -2.51
CA VAL A 239 -1.24 10.62 -3.30
C VAL A 239 -0.40 11.53 -2.39
N LEU A 240 -1.05 12.28 -1.50
CA LEU A 240 -0.38 13.14 -0.53
C LEU A 240 0.51 12.34 0.43
N ALA A 241 0.07 11.17 0.90
CA ALA A 241 0.89 10.32 1.74
C ALA A 241 2.14 9.81 1.02
N ALA A 242 2.02 9.46 -0.26
CA ALA A 242 3.15 9.06 -1.08
C ALA A 242 4.15 10.22 -1.28
N LEU A 243 3.66 11.41 -1.62
CA LEU A 243 4.51 12.62 -1.78
C LEU A 243 5.20 13.02 -0.47
N LEU A 244 4.48 13.04 0.66
CA LEU A 244 5.05 13.30 1.98
C LEU A 244 6.13 12.27 2.34
N THR A 245 5.93 11.01 1.97
CA THR A 245 6.92 9.94 2.16
C THR A 245 8.20 10.21 1.37
N MET A 246 8.08 10.67 0.12
CA MET A 246 9.24 11.10 -0.68
C MET A 246 9.95 12.31 -0.06
N ALA A 247 9.21 13.22 0.57
CA ALA A 247 9.74 14.36 1.32
C ALA A 247 10.34 13.97 2.70
N GLY A 248 10.44 12.68 3.03
CA GLY A 248 11.09 12.19 4.24
C GLY A 248 10.15 11.90 5.42
N ALA A 249 8.83 11.94 5.22
CA ALA A 249 7.89 11.52 6.26
C ALA A 249 8.02 10.03 6.60
N ASN A 250 7.40 9.64 7.72
CA ASN A 250 7.44 8.27 8.24
C ASN A 250 6.92 7.25 7.22
N ARG A 251 7.68 6.16 6.98
CA ARG A 251 7.37 5.09 6.04
C ARG A 251 6.55 3.94 6.62
N ARG A 252 6.30 3.89 7.93
CA ARG A 252 5.61 2.75 8.59
C ARG A 252 4.24 2.41 8.00
N TRP A 253 3.53 3.40 7.46
CA TRP A 253 2.24 3.18 6.83
C TRP A 253 2.34 2.32 5.56
N LEU A 254 3.50 2.30 4.88
CA LEU A 254 3.74 1.51 3.67
C LEU A 254 3.52 0.00 3.89
N ARG A 255 3.56 -0.45 5.15
CA ARG A 255 3.23 -1.83 5.51
C ARG A 255 1.82 -2.22 5.10
N CYS A 256 0.83 -1.32 5.06
CA CYS A 256 -0.50 -1.68 4.55
C CYS A 256 -0.54 -1.94 3.04
N LEU A 257 0.55 -1.65 2.32
CA LEU A 257 0.73 -1.97 0.91
C LEU A 257 1.67 -3.17 0.69
N GLY A 258 2.09 -3.86 1.77
CA GLY A 258 3.12 -4.90 1.70
C GLY A 258 4.54 -4.37 1.45
N LEU A 259 4.76 -3.05 1.59
CA LEU A 259 6.04 -2.37 1.35
C LEU A 259 6.79 -2.08 2.67
N ARG A 260 8.08 -1.72 2.59
CA ARG A 260 8.97 -1.42 3.73
C ARG A 260 9.77 -0.14 3.55
#